data_AF-A0A2N9MW31-F1
#
_entry.id   AF-A0A2N9MW31-F1
#
_cell.length_a   1.000
_cell.length_b   1.000
_cell.length_c   1.000
_cell.angle_alpha   90.00
_cell.angle_beta   90.00
_cell.angle_gamma   90.00
#
_symmetry.space_group_name_H-M   'P 1'
#
loop_
_entity.id
_entity.type
_entity.pdbx_description
1 polymer ?
#
loop_
_entity_poly.entity_id
_entity_poly.type
_entity_poly.pdbx_seq_one_letter_code
_entity_poly.pdbx_strand_id
1 'polypeptide(L)'
;MSADTQTSDREFILNLRTVVDAYLAAVDRWEAAFHKHYRMPGCAQRVSTDMAAEQREYDQRRRELEALLPRARRLCLKQDRRDPFSGLVRVSLGRFAPQQRIDPAIGRGERNAVSVCLMELYEASTEFPAADPSQVKEPRPRHQGLLGRVLDFFY
;
A
#
# COMPACT_ATOMS: atom_id res chain seq x y z
N MET A 1 -10.44 26.05 5.54
CA MET A 1 -9.43 25.89 6.62
C MET A 1 -8.66 24.61 6.32
N SER A 2 -7.56 24.71 5.58
CA SER A 2 -6.74 23.56 5.17
C SER A 2 -5.54 23.47 6.09
N ALA A 3 -5.66 22.69 7.16
CA ALA A 3 -4.51 22.24 7.93
C ALA A 3 -3.82 21.11 7.13
N ASP A 4 -3.22 21.48 5.99
CA ASP A 4 -2.13 20.69 5.41
C ASP A 4 -0.91 20.94 6.31
N THR A 5 -0.96 20.38 7.51
CA THR A 5 0.23 20.21 8.33
C THR A 5 1.18 19.42 7.47
N GLN A 6 2.24 20.08 7.02
CA GLN A 6 3.26 19.60 6.09
C GLN A 6 4.01 18.42 6.72
N THR A 7 3.32 17.29 6.85
CA THR A 7 3.85 16.05 7.40
C THR A 7 5.00 15.67 6.50
N SER A 8 6.19 15.57 7.06
CA SER A 8 7.36 15.17 6.28
C SER A 8 7.08 13.83 5.59
N ASP A 9 7.68 13.61 4.42
CA ASP A 9 7.50 12.32 3.70
C ASP A 9 7.84 11.14 4.63
N ARG A 10 8.78 11.33 5.57
CA ARG A 10 9.16 10.38 6.61
C ARG A 10 8.03 10.09 7.62
N GLU A 11 7.43 11.12 8.20
CA GLU A 11 6.31 10.97 9.14
C GLU A 11 5.10 10.33 8.43
N PHE A 12 4.88 10.68 7.17
CA PHE A 12 3.86 10.04 6.35
C PHE A 12 4.13 8.54 6.16
N ILE A 13 5.37 8.14 5.85
CA ILE A 13 5.73 6.72 5.67
C ILE A 13 5.58 5.94 6.99
N LEU A 14 5.95 6.53 8.13
CA LEU A 14 5.74 5.91 9.44
C LEU A 14 4.25 5.72 9.76
N ASN A 15 3.42 6.72 9.45
CA ASN A 15 1.98 6.61 9.59
C ASN A 15 1.41 5.54 8.63
N LEU A 16 1.85 5.54 7.37
CA LEU A 16 1.44 4.54 6.38
C LEU A 16 1.78 3.12 6.82
N ARG A 17 2.98 2.90 7.37
CA ARG A 17 3.37 1.60 7.94
C ARG A 17 2.43 1.17 9.06
N THR A 18 2.12 2.08 9.99
CA THR A 18 1.22 1.80 11.12
C THR A 18 -0.18 1.42 10.62
N VAL A 19 -0.71 2.13 9.63
CA VAL A 19 -2.03 1.85 9.03
C VAL A 19 -2.03 0.54 8.25
N VAL A 20 -0.96 0.24 7.49
CA VAL A 20 -0.80 -1.04 6.79
C VAL A 20 -0.76 -2.20 7.79
N ASP A 21 0.02 -2.09 8.86
CA ASP A 21 0.12 -3.11 9.90
C ASP A 21 -1.24 -3.33 10.58
N ALA A 22 -1.97 -2.25 10.89
CA ALA A 22 -3.32 -2.32 11.45
C ALA A 22 -4.33 -2.97 10.49
N TYR A 23 -4.22 -2.69 9.19
CA TYR A 23 -5.06 -3.32 8.17
C TYR A 23 -4.77 -4.82 8.05
N LEU A 24 -3.50 -5.23 7.98
CA LEU A 24 -3.11 -6.64 7.92
C LEU A 24 -3.57 -7.41 9.17
N ALA A 25 -3.45 -6.81 10.35
CA ALA A 25 -3.96 -7.40 11.58
C ALA A 25 -5.49 -7.55 11.57
N ALA A 26 -6.23 -6.59 11.02
CA ALA A 26 -7.68 -6.69 10.88
C ALA A 26 -8.08 -7.80 9.89
N VAL A 27 -7.33 -7.97 8.79
CA VAL A 27 -7.49 -9.10 7.85
C VAL A 27 -7.25 -10.43 8.55
N ASP A 28 -6.15 -10.57 9.30
CA ASP A 28 -5.83 -11.80 10.03
C ASP A 28 -6.91 -12.16 11.07
N ARG A 29 -7.45 -11.16 11.78
CA ARG A 29 -8.56 -11.38 12.72
C ARG A 29 -9.84 -11.79 12.01
N TRP A 30 -10.17 -11.15 10.90
CA TRP A 30 -11.33 -11.50 10.10
C TRP A 30 -11.22 -12.93 9.58
N GLU A 31 -10.05 -13.33 9.05
CA GLU A 31 -9.78 -14.69 8.60
C GLU A 31 -9.86 -15.69 9.76
N ALA A 32 -9.29 -15.39 10.92
CA ALA A 32 -9.36 -16.28 12.09
C ALA A 32 -10.81 -16.49 12.56
N ALA A 33 -11.61 -15.42 12.61
CA ALA A 33 -13.04 -15.50 12.91
C ALA A 33 -13.79 -16.30 11.83
N PHE A 34 -13.50 -16.06 10.56
CA PHE A 34 -14.08 -16.81 9.45
C PHE A 34 -13.81 -18.32 9.57
N HIS A 35 -12.57 -18.72 9.80
CA HIS A 35 -12.21 -20.12 9.97
C HIS A 35 -12.81 -20.74 11.23
N LYS A 36 -13.02 -19.96 12.30
CA LYS A 36 -13.68 -20.41 13.54
C LYS A 36 -15.17 -20.67 13.33
N HIS A 37 -15.87 -19.77 12.62
CA HIS A 37 -17.32 -19.82 12.44
C HIS A 37 -17.76 -20.71 11.26
N TYR A 38 -16.96 -20.85 10.21
CA TYR A 38 -17.32 -21.56 8.96
C TYR A 38 -16.54 -22.86 8.73
N ARG A 39 -16.09 -23.52 9.81
CA ARG A 39 -15.33 -24.79 9.74
C ARG A 39 -16.12 -25.98 9.16
N MET A 40 -17.42 -25.87 8.95
CA MET A 40 -18.28 -26.95 8.43
C MET A 40 -18.57 -26.79 6.93
N PRO A 41 -18.34 -27.83 6.10
CA PRO A 41 -18.75 -27.83 4.70
C PRO A 41 -20.29 -27.77 4.61
N GLY A 42 -20.83 -26.68 4.06
CA GLY A 42 -22.28 -26.51 3.82
C GLY A 42 -22.92 -25.26 4.42
N CYS A 43 -22.30 -24.58 5.39
CA CYS A 43 -22.84 -23.36 6.01
C CYS A 43 -22.46 -22.06 5.26
N ALA A 44 -22.43 -22.13 3.93
CA ALA A 44 -21.81 -21.14 3.06
C ALA A 44 -22.75 -20.00 2.61
N GLN A 45 -23.68 -19.53 3.46
CA GLN A 45 -24.76 -18.67 2.95
C GLN A 45 -24.79 -17.20 3.37
N ARG A 46 -24.01 -16.74 4.34
CA ARG A 46 -23.79 -15.30 4.60
C ARG A 46 -22.79 -15.14 5.72
N VAL A 47 -22.03 -14.05 5.71
CA VAL A 47 -21.33 -13.56 6.90
C VAL A 47 -22.40 -13.37 7.98
N SER A 48 -22.50 -14.35 8.88
CA SER A 48 -23.33 -14.36 10.08
C SER A 48 -23.20 -13.01 10.77
N THR A 49 -24.29 -12.57 11.41
CA THR A 49 -24.32 -11.39 12.27
C THR A 49 -23.19 -11.40 13.31
N ASP A 50 -22.68 -12.59 13.63
CA ASP A 50 -21.58 -12.82 14.57
C ASP A 50 -20.24 -12.23 14.10
N MET A 51 -20.04 -12.04 12.79
CA MET A 51 -18.82 -11.43 12.22
C MET A 51 -18.99 -9.95 11.85
N ALA A 52 -20.11 -9.32 12.24
CA ALA A 52 -20.39 -7.95 11.89
C ALA A 52 -19.40 -6.96 12.53
N ALA A 53 -18.84 -7.28 13.70
CA ALA A 53 -17.84 -6.45 14.37
C ALA A 53 -16.50 -6.47 13.62
N GLU A 54 -16.04 -7.65 13.23
CA GLU A 54 -14.81 -7.89 12.48
C GLU A 54 -14.90 -7.32 11.07
N GLN A 55 -16.05 -7.43 10.42
CA GLN A 55 -16.30 -6.81 9.12
C GLN A 55 -16.24 -5.28 9.23
N ARG A 56 -16.81 -4.67 10.28
CA ARG A 56 -16.74 -3.23 10.52
C ARG A 56 -15.31 -2.77 10.78
N GLU A 57 -14.54 -3.52 11.58
CA GLU A 57 -13.13 -3.22 11.83
C GLU A 57 -12.32 -3.27 10.53
N TYR A 58 -12.48 -4.33 9.74
CA TYR A 58 -11.83 -4.46 8.43
C TYR A 58 -12.22 -3.31 7.48
N ASP A 59 -13.51 -2.99 7.35
CA ASP A 59 -13.99 -1.93 6.47
C ASP A 59 -13.45 -0.55 6.90
N GLN A 60 -13.37 -0.30 8.21
CA GLN A 60 -12.80 0.93 8.75
C GLN A 60 -11.31 1.06 8.42
N ARG A 61 -10.51 0.01 8.69
CA ARG A 61 -9.07 0.01 8.38
C ARG A 61 -8.80 0.09 6.88
N ARG A 62 -9.66 -0.53 6.08
CA ARG A 62 -9.61 -0.42 4.62
C ARG A 62 -9.80 1.03 4.16
N ARG A 63 -10.80 1.75 4.69
CA ARG A 63 -11.03 3.16 4.35
C ARG A 63 -9.86 4.05 4.78
N GLU A 64 -9.31 3.81 5.96
CA GLU A 64 -8.12 4.52 6.44
C GLU A 64 -6.92 4.32 5.51
N LEU A 65 -6.68 3.08 5.05
CA LEU A 65 -5.63 2.79 4.07
C LEU A 65 -5.92 3.44 2.72
N GLU A 66 -7.15 3.32 2.19
CA GLU A 66 -7.59 3.90 0.92
C GLU A 66 -7.40 5.43 0.88
N ALA A 67 -7.59 6.12 2.00
CA ALA A 67 -7.37 7.56 2.11
C ALA A 67 -5.88 7.95 1.96
N LEU A 68 -4.96 7.08 2.37
CA LEU A 68 -3.51 7.33 2.28
C LEU A 68 -2.90 6.89 0.94
N LEU A 69 -3.57 6.00 0.19
CA LEU A 69 -3.08 5.47 -1.07
C LEU A 69 -2.72 6.52 -2.13
N PRO A 70 -3.51 7.59 -2.37
CA PRO A 70 -3.16 8.58 -3.39
C PRO A 70 -1.81 9.23 -3.13
N ARG A 71 -1.48 9.52 -1.87
CA ARG A 71 -0.19 10.10 -1.48
C ARG A 71 0.93 9.06 -1.55
N ALA A 72 0.69 7.83 -1.09
CA ALA A 72 1.65 6.73 -1.19
C ALA A 72 2.04 6.43 -2.65
N ARG A 73 1.07 6.41 -3.57
CA ARG A 73 1.30 6.22 -5.02
C ARG A 73 2.15 7.33 -5.62
N ARG A 74 1.87 8.58 -5.26
CA ARG A 74 2.69 9.73 -5.70
C ARG A 74 4.13 9.62 -5.22
N LEU A 75 4.35 9.14 -4.00
CA LEU A 75 5.70 8.90 -3.47
C LEU A 75 6.41 7.75 -4.19
N CYS A 76 5.71 6.65 -4.48
CA CYS A 76 6.28 5.55 -5.29
C CYS A 76 6.71 6.05 -6.67
N LEU A 77 5.86 6.84 -7.35
CA LEU A 77 6.17 7.43 -8.65
C LEU A 77 7.34 8.41 -8.59
N LYS A 78 7.42 9.25 -7.55
CA LYS A 78 8.53 10.19 -7.33
C LYS A 78 9.88 9.47 -7.21
N GLN A 79 9.88 8.24 -6.71
CA GLN A 79 11.07 7.42 -6.52
C GLN A 79 11.26 6.33 -7.58
N ASP A 80 10.48 6.36 -8.68
CA ASP A 80 10.48 5.35 -9.76
C ASP A 80 10.29 3.90 -9.27
N ARG A 81 9.42 3.73 -8.26
CA ARG A 81 9.10 2.43 -7.64
C ARG A 81 7.73 1.92 -8.07
N ARG A 82 7.63 0.59 -8.14
CA ARG A 82 6.35 -0.12 -8.39
C ARG A 82 5.42 0.05 -7.17
N ASP A 83 4.14 0.30 -7.42
CA ASP A 83 3.09 0.41 -6.37
C ASP A 83 2.58 -0.99 -5.94
N PRO A 84 2.91 -1.49 -4.74
CA PRO A 84 2.36 -2.75 -4.21
C PRO A 84 1.00 -2.55 -3.53
N PHE A 85 0.63 -1.32 -3.17
CA PHE A 85 -0.55 -1.04 -2.34
C PHE A 85 -1.86 -1.25 -3.11
N SER A 86 -1.83 -1.13 -4.43
CA SER A 86 -2.96 -1.47 -5.30
C SER A 86 -3.37 -2.94 -5.22
N GLY A 87 -2.46 -3.85 -4.85
CA GLY A 87 -2.78 -5.27 -4.61
C GLY A 87 -3.59 -5.48 -3.32
N LEU A 88 -3.20 -4.79 -2.25
CA LEU A 88 -3.83 -4.92 -0.92
C LEU A 88 -5.33 -4.62 -0.95
N VAL A 89 -5.74 -3.55 -1.64
CA VAL A 89 -7.14 -3.10 -1.63
C VAL A 89 -8.05 -3.88 -2.59
N ARG A 90 -7.47 -4.68 -3.50
CA ARG A 90 -8.28 -5.55 -4.39
C ARG A 90 -8.98 -6.67 -3.61
N VAL A 91 -8.40 -7.09 -2.50
CA VAL A 91 -8.96 -8.12 -1.62
C VAL A 91 -10.22 -7.55 -0.96
N SER A 92 -11.38 -8.10 -1.29
CA SER A 92 -12.68 -7.72 -0.71
C SER A 92 -13.22 -8.87 0.14
N LEU A 93 -12.89 -8.85 1.43
CA LEU A 93 -13.35 -9.85 2.39
C LEU A 93 -14.87 -9.71 2.62
N GLY A 94 -15.55 -10.84 2.81
CA GLY A 94 -16.98 -10.87 3.15
C GLY A 94 -17.98 -10.53 2.02
N ARG A 95 -17.51 -10.06 0.86
CA ARG A 95 -18.40 -9.68 -0.27
C ARG A 95 -18.85 -10.86 -1.13
N PHE A 96 -18.12 -11.96 -1.10
CA PHE A 96 -18.46 -13.21 -1.80
C PHE A 96 -18.36 -14.39 -0.80
N ALA A 97 -19.40 -15.22 -0.74
CA ALA A 97 -19.45 -16.43 0.08
C ALA A 97 -18.47 -17.51 -0.42
N PRO A 98 -18.20 -18.53 0.40
CA PRO A 98 -17.04 -18.54 1.29
C PRO A 98 -15.74 -18.44 0.49
N GLN A 99 -14.72 -17.78 1.05
CA GLN A 99 -13.38 -17.85 0.49
C GLN A 99 -12.93 -19.32 0.59
N GLN A 100 -13.09 -20.08 -0.50
CA GLN A 100 -12.80 -21.52 -0.57
C GLN A 100 -11.29 -21.83 -0.46
N ARG A 101 -10.48 -20.83 -0.13
CA ARG A 101 -9.04 -20.95 -0.09
C ARG A 101 -8.62 -21.21 1.36
N ILE A 102 -7.88 -22.30 1.52
CA ILE A 102 -7.02 -22.55 2.69
C ILE A 102 -5.92 -21.46 2.76
N ASP A 103 -5.66 -20.81 1.62
CA ASP A 103 -4.69 -19.73 1.51
C ASP A 103 -5.23 -18.41 2.10
N PRO A 104 -4.38 -17.63 2.78
CA PRO A 104 -4.73 -16.30 3.26
C PRO A 104 -5.13 -15.40 2.09
N ALA A 105 -6.09 -14.52 2.34
CA ALA A 105 -6.62 -13.58 1.37
C ALA A 105 -5.56 -12.56 0.91
N ILE A 106 -4.59 -12.26 1.77
CA ILE A 106 -3.36 -11.54 1.41
C ILE A 106 -2.17 -12.47 1.57
N GLY A 107 -1.57 -12.85 0.44
CA GLY A 107 -0.49 -13.80 0.38
C GLY A 107 0.82 -13.27 0.97
N ARG A 108 1.72 -14.19 1.36
CA ARG A 108 3.06 -13.83 1.87
C ARG A 108 3.84 -12.93 0.91
N GLY A 109 3.72 -13.18 -0.40
CA GLY A 109 4.39 -12.36 -1.42
C GLY A 109 3.90 -10.91 -1.46
N GLU A 110 2.59 -10.70 -1.27
CA GLU A 110 2.00 -9.35 -1.22
C GLU A 110 2.41 -8.61 0.04
N ARG A 111 2.37 -9.29 1.20
CA ARG A 111 2.87 -8.73 2.47
C ARG A 111 4.34 -8.33 2.34
N ASN A 112 5.18 -9.20 1.78
CA ASN A 112 6.61 -8.92 1.60
C ASN A 112 6.85 -7.75 0.64
N ALA A 113 6.15 -7.69 -0.50
CA ALA A 113 6.29 -6.59 -1.45
C ALA A 113 5.95 -5.22 -0.82
N VAL A 114 4.95 -5.19 0.06
CA VAL A 114 4.56 -3.97 0.78
C VAL A 114 5.61 -3.59 1.83
N SER A 115 6.09 -4.56 2.62
CA SER A 115 7.14 -4.31 3.62
C SER A 115 8.43 -3.80 2.98
N VAL A 116 8.88 -4.41 1.87
CA VAL A 116 10.05 -3.97 1.11
C VAL A 116 9.86 -2.56 0.58
N CYS A 117 8.72 -2.27 -0.05
CA CYS A 117 8.43 -0.94 -0.58
C CYS A 117 8.41 0.13 0.53
N LEU A 118 7.81 -0.13 1.69
CA LEU A 118 7.79 0.81 2.81
C LEU A 118 9.20 1.10 3.35
N MET A 119 10.05 0.08 3.41
CA MET A 119 11.45 0.22 3.83
C MET A 119 12.25 1.05 2.81
N GLU A 120 12.14 0.73 1.52
CA GLU A 120 12.81 1.47 0.43
C GLU A 120 12.37 2.93 0.38
N LEU A 121 11.06 3.20 0.52
CA LEU A 121 10.52 4.56 0.58
C LEU A 121 11.09 5.34 1.77
N TYR A 122 11.23 4.67 2.92
CA TYR A 122 11.80 5.27 4.12
C TYR A 122 13.28 5.61 3.92
N GLU A 123 14.08 4.68 3.38
CA GLU A 123 15.50 4.89 3.08
C GLU A 123 15.72 6.04 2.09
N ALA A 124 15.00 6.04 0.97
CA ALA A 124 15.08 7.11 -0.01
C ALA A 124 14.59 8.47 0.53
N SER A 125 13.75 8.49 1.58
CA SER A 125 13.39 9.72 2.29
C SER A 125 14.50 10.25 3.19
N THR A 126 15.51 9.44 3.52
CA THR A 126 16.70 9.84 4.30
C THR A 126 17.84 10.37 3.43
N GLU A 127 17.94 9.93 2.16
CA GLU A 127 19.04 10.30 1.25
C GLU A 127 18.92 11.70 0.65
N PHE A 128 17.80 12.40 0.87
CA PHE A 128 17.64 13.82 0.53
C PHE A 128 17.68 14.70 1.79
N PRO A 129 18.85 14.98 2.39
CA PRO A 129 18.99 16.25 3.08
C PRO A 129 18.74 17.34 2.03
N ALA A 130 17.94 18.36 2.40
CA ALA A 130 17.71 19.53 1.57
C ALA A 130 19.05 19.95 0.94
N ALA A 131 19.13 19.89 -0.38
CA ALA A 131 20.31 20.32 -1.09
C ALA A 131 20.65 21.72 -0.59
N ASP A 132 21.80 21.84 0.07
CA ASP A 132 22.40 23.12 0.37
C ASP A 132 22.38 23.92 -0.95
N PRO A 133 21.76 25.11 -1.01
CA PRO A 133 21.73 25.92 -2.23
C PRO A 133 23.13 26.25 -2.75
N SER A 134 24.17 25.98 -1.96
CA SER A 134 25.59 26.10 -2.31
C SER A 134 26.12 24.95 -3.20
N GLN A 135 25.37 23.87 -3.45
CA GLN A 135 25.77 22.81 -4.39
C GLN A 135 24.93 22.82 -5.67
N VAL A 136 25.01 23.93 -6.41
CA VAL A 136 24.80 23.89 -7.87
C VAL A 136 25.98 23.12 -8.47
N LYS A 137 25.91 21.78 -8.47
CA LYS A 137 26.69 21.00 -9.43
C LYS A 137 25.99 21.12 -10.76
N GLU A 138 26.71 21.63 -11.76
CA GLU A 138 26.31 21.71 -13.16
C GLU A 138 25.51 20.47 -13.59
N PRO A 139 24.46 20.64 -14.41
CA PRO A 139 23.67 19.51 -14.88
C PRO A 139 24.57 18.61 -15.74
N ARG A 140 24.94 17.44 -15.20
CA ARG A 140 25.53 16.37 -16.01
C ARG A 140 24.56 16.01 -17.13
N PRO A 141 25.03 15.88 -18.38
CA PRO A 141 24.16 15.56 -19.50
C PRO A 141 23.46 14.24 -19.23
N ARG A 142 22.12 14.28 -19.27
CA ARG A 142 21.27 13.09 -19.18
C ARG A 142 21.68 12.15 -20.30
N HIS A 143 22.00 10.90 -19.98
CA HIS A 143 22.12 9.85 -20.97
C HIS A 143 20.79 9.75 -21.72
N GLN A 144 20.74 10.34 -22.91
CA GLN A 144 19.65 10.19 -23.85
C GLN A 144 19.55 8.71 -24.20
N GLY A 145 18.49 8.05 -23.74
CA GLY A 145 18.12 6.73 -24.24
C GLY A 145 17.90 6.77 -25.75
N LEU A 146 17.93 5.61 -26.41
CA LEU A 146 17.84 5.46 -27.88
C LEU A 146 16.66 6.21 -28.54
N LEU A 147 15.59 6.50 -27.79
CA LEU A 147 14.45 7.30 -28.25
C LEU A 147 14.74 8.80 -28.41
N GLY A 148 15.75 9.34 -27.71
CA GLY A 148 16.20 10.72 -27.89
C GLY A 148 16.92 10.94 -29.23
N ARG A 149 17.64 9.93 -29.73
CA ARG A 149 18.34 10.02 -31.04
C ARG A 149 17.40 10.04 -32.25
N VAL A 150 16.18 9.55 -32.10
CA VAL A 150 15.22 9.52 -33.23
C VAL A 150 14.53 10.89 -33.39
N LEU A 151 14.36 11.64 -32.30
CA LEU A 151 13.73 12.96 -32.34
C LEU A 151 14.68 14.06 -32.87
N ASP A 152 15.99 13.95 -32.61
CA ASP A 152 17.01 14.88 -33.15
C ASP A 152 17.35 14.66 -34.64
N PHE A 153 16.71 13.70 -35.33
CA PHE A 153 16.89 13.54 -36.78
C PHE A 153 15.81 14.27 -37.60
N PHE A 154 14.72 14.72 -36.96
CA PHE A 154 13.56 15.32 -37.64
C PHE A 154 13.28 16.78 -37.22
N TYR A 155 14.09 17.38 -36.36
CA TYR A 155 14.07 18.79 -35.96
C TYR A 155 15.47 19.38 -35.99
#